data_AF-A0AAW4WNQ2-F1
#
_entry.id   AF-A0AAW4WNQ2-F1
#
_cell.length_a   1.000
_cell.length_b   1.000
_cell.length_c   1.000
_cell.angle_alpha   90.00
_cell.angle_beta   90.00
_cell.angle_gamma   90.00
#
_symmetry.space_group_name_H-M   'P 1'
#
loop_
_entity.id
_entity.type
_entity.pdbx_description
1 polymer ?
#
loop_
_entity_poly.entity_id
_entity_poly.type
_entity_poly.pdbx_seq_one_letter_code
_entity_poly.pdbx_strand_id
1 'polypeptide(L)' 'MNGVLDASRVKTYLKNSMYPLMYLFGKNSMPDVDNLLTSFYQLDDEARQEVVETIRLKLQYHRDPKRAEQIKQIKGW' A
#
# COMPACT_ATOMS: atom_id res chain seq x y z
N MET A 1 -10.74 -21.95 13.50
CA MET A 1 -9.92 -21.67 12.30
C MET A 1 -10.55 -20.48 11.60
N ASN A 2 -10.12 -19.26 11.96
CA ASN A 2 -10.73 -18.02 11.50
C ASN A 2 -9.85 -17.37 10.42
N GLY A 3 -10.42 -17.12 9.25
CA GLY A 3 -10.07 -15.96 8.42
C GLY A 3 -8.68 -15.89 7.78
N VAL A 4 -7.93 -17.00 7.70
CA VAL A 4 -6.70 -17.05 6.90
C VAL A 4 -7.09 -16.74 5.46
N LEU A 5 -6.47 -15.72 4.88
CA LEU A 5 -6.56 -15.39 3.46
C LEU A 5 -6.45 -16.68 2.64
N ASP A 6 -7.56 -17.17 2.08
CA ASP A 6 -7.48 -18.32 1.18
C ASP A 6 -6.64 -17.88 -0.04
N ALA A 7 -5.86 -18.79 -0.63
CA ALA A 7 -4.92 -18.48 -1.70
C ALA A 7 -5.56 -17.70 -2.87
N SER A 8 -6.85 -17.91 -3.13
CA SER A 8 -7.67 -17.16 -4.08
C SER A 8 -7.81 -15.69 -3.70
N ARG A 9 -8.03 -15.38 -2.41
CA ARG A 9 -8.11 -14.01 -1.89
C ARG A 9 -6.76 -13.29 -1.98
N VAL A 10 -5.66 -13.97 -1.61
CA VAL A 10 -4.31 -13.42 -1.78
C VAL A 10 -4.04 -13.10 -3.25
N LYS A 11 -4.32 -14.06 -4.14
CA LYS A 11 -4.14 -13.89 -5.58
C LYS A 11 -4.96 -12.74 -6.14
N THR A 12 -6.22 -12.62 -5.71
CA THR A 12 -7.12 -11.53 -6.12
C THR A 12 -6.58 -10.18 -5.65
N TYR A 13 -6.17 -10.07 -4.38
CA TYR A 13 -5.58 -8.85 -3.83
C TYR A 13 -4.32 -8.43 -4.59
N LEU A 14 -3.39 -9.36 -4.81
CA LEU A 14 -2.16 -9.09 -5.53
C LEU A 14 -2.44 -8.60 -6.96
N LYS A 15 -3.34 -9.28 -7.69
CA LYS A 15 -3.67 -8.96 -9.08
C LYS A 15 -4.38 -7.61 -9.22
N ASN A 16 -5.33 -7.35 -8.32
CA ASN A 16 -6.26 -6.24 -8.48
C ASN A 16 -5.80 -4.96 -7.78
N SER A 17 -4.93 -5.05 -6.75
CA SER A 17 -4.48 -3.90 -5.96
C SER A 17 -2.97 -3.69 -6.07
N MET A 18 -2.16 -4.67 -5.66
CA MET A 18 -0.70 -4.49 -5.56
C MET A 18 -0.03 -4.33 -6.93
N TYR A 19 -0.38 -5.16 -7.91
CA TYR A 19 0.24 -5.10 -9.23
C TYR A 19 0.01 -3.75 -9.94
N PRO A 20 -1.22 -3.19 -9.99
CA PRO A 20 -1.43 -1.83 -10.49
C PRO A 20 -0.65 -0.76 -9.72
N LEU A 21 -0.55 -0.87 -8.39
CA LEU A 21 0.23 0.09 -7.59
C LEU A 21 1.73 0.05 -7.95
N MET A 22 2.31 -1.15 -8.07
CA MET A 22 3.71 -1.32 -8.49
C MET A 22 3.97 -0.70 -9.86
N TYR A 23 3.01 -0.82 -10.79
CA TYR A 23 3.10 -0.19 -12.10
C TYR A 23 3.16 1.34 -12.02
N LEU A 24 2.42 1.95 -11.09
CA LEU A 24 2.42 3.41 -10.88
C LEU A 24 3.70 3.94 -10.24
N PHE A 25 4.34 3.17 -9.34
CA PHE A 25 5.61 3.58 -8.71
C PHE A 25 6.79 3.55 -9.68
N GLY A 26 6.73 2.67 -10.69
CA GLY A 26 7.79 2.49 -11.67
C GLY A 26 9.04 1.82 -11.10
N LYS A 27 9.88 1.27 -11.98
CA LYS A 27 11.03 0.42 -11.62
C LYS A 27 11.99 1.06 -10.60
N ASN A 28 12.21 2.36 -10.69
CA ASN A 28 13.21 3.05 -9.86
C ASN A 28 12.77 3.27 -8.41
N SER A 29 11.45 3.31 -8.15
CA SER A 29 10.92 3.52 -6.80
C SER A 29 10.59 2.20 -6.08
N MET A 30 10.68 1.06 -6.78
CA MET A 30 10.36 -0.26 -6.21
C MET A 30 11.21 -0.62 -5.00
N PRO A 31 12.55 -0.38 -4.98
CA PRO A 31 13.35 -0.67 -3.79
C PRO A 31 12.87 0.09 -2.54
N ASP A 32 12.44 1.34 -2.69
CA ASP A 32 11.92 2.14 -1.58
C ASP A 32 10.58 1.61 -1.06
N VAL A 33 9.72 1.13 -1.96
CA VAL A 33 8.43 0.50 -1.60
C VAL A 33 8.67 -0.82 -0.86
N ASP A 34 9.58 -1.65 -1.36
CA ASP A 34 9.95 -2.93 -0.73
C ASP A 34 10.55 -2.71 0.67
N ASN A 35 11.43 -1.71 0.80
CA ASN A 35 11.99 -1.31 2.09
C ASN A 35 10.90 -0.81 3.04
N LEU A 36 9.97 0.04 2.58
CA LEU A 36 8.87 0.53 3.40
C LEU A 36 8.00 -0.61 3.96
N LEU A 37 7.63 -1.58 3.12
CA LEU A 37 6.84 -2.74 3.54
C LEU A 37 7.60 -3.62 4.54
N THR A 38 8.89 -3.87 4.27
CA THR A 38 9.74 -4.70 5.13
C THR A 38 9.94 -4.05 6.49
N SER A 39 10.27 -2.75 6.52
CA SER A 39 10.41 -1.99 7.76
C SER A 39 9.10 -1.89 8.52
N PHE A 40 7.97 -1.66 7.84
CA PHE A 40 6.66 -1.58 8.49
C PHE A 40 6.28 -2.89 9.22
N TYR A 41 6.63 -4.06 8.65
CA TYR A 41 6.38 -5.35 9.30
C TYR A 41 7.24 -5.58 10.56
N GLN A 42 8.42 -4.97 10.63
CA GLN A 42 9.33 -5.09 11.77
C GLN A 42 8.91 -4.23 12.97
N LEU A 43 8.06 -3.23 12.76
CA LEU A 43 7.58 -2.34 13.80
C LEU A 43 6.58 -3.04 14.73
N ASP A 44 6.58 -2.64 16.01
CA ASP A 44 5.53 -2.99 16.95
C ASP A 44 4.19 -2.31 16.59
N ASP A 45 3.12 -2.66 17.32
CA ASP A 45 1.79 -2.16 17.01
C ASP A 45 1.67 -0.64 17.19
N GLU A 46 2.35 -0.05 18.19
CA GLU A 46 2.29 1.38 18.47
C GLU A 46 2.98 2.19 17.37
N ALA A 47 4.22 1.83 17.03
CA ALA A 47 4.97 2.49 15.96
C ALA A 47 4.29 2.31 14.59
N ARG A 48 3.63 1.16 14.33
CA ARG A 48 2.83 1.00 13.11
C ARG A 48 1.68 2.01 13.03
N GLN A 49 1.00 2.28 14.14
CA GLN A 49 -0.09 3.27 14.15
C GLN A 49 0.44 4.69 13.90
N GLU A 50 1.59 5.04 14.47
CA GLU A 50 2.23 6.34 14.23
C GLU A 50 2.57 6.57 12.75
N VAL A 51 3.09 5.54 12.07
CA VAL A 51 3.38 5.61 10.63
C VAL A 51 2.09 5.81 9.83
N VAL A 52 1.02 5.09 10.16
CA VAL A 52 -0.29 5.23 9.49
C VAL A 52 -0.85 6.64 9.67
N GLU A 53 -0.82 7.17 10.89
CA GLU A 53 -1.32 8.52 11.17
C GLU A 53 -0.46 9.59 10.49
N THR A 54 0.86 9.41 10.45
CA THR A 54 1.76 10.30 9.72
C THR A 54 1.41 10.33 8.23
N ILE A 55 1.19 9.16 7.58
CA ILE A 55 0.78 9.09 6.18
C ILE A 55 -0.57 9.80 5.99
N ARG A 56 -1.54 9.56 6.87
CA ARG A 56 -2.86 10.20 6.82
C ARG A 56 -2.76 11.72 6.89
N LEU A 57 -1.96 12.25 7.83
CA LEU A 57 -1.72 13.68 7.98
C LEU A 57 -1.01 14.26 6.74
N LYS A 58 0.03 13.59 6.23
CA LYS A 58 0.72 14.05 5.01
C LYS A 58 -0.21 14.08 3.80
N LEU A 59 -1.14 13.13 3.68
CA LEU A 59 -2.15 13.11 2.62
C LEU A 59 -3.19 14.24 2.73
N GLN A 60 -3.28 14.97 3.84
CA GLN A 60 -4.14 16.16 3.90
C GLN A 60 -3.50 17.36 3.19
N TYR A 61 -2.17 17.51 3.29
CA TYR A 61 -1.47 18.72 2.85
C TYR A 61 -0.56 18.51 1.63
N HIS A 62 -0.13 17.27 1.37
CA HIS A 62 0.80 16.91 0.29
C HIS A 62 0.19 15.91 -0.71
N ARG A 63 -1.14 15.88 -0.82
CA ARG A 63 -1.82 15.01 -1.78
C ARG A 63 -1.54 15.47 -3.20
N ASP A 64 -0.97 14.59 -4.01
CA ASP A 64 -0.91 14.79 -5.46
C ASP A 64 -2.27 14.41 -6.08
N PRO A 65 -3.00 15.36 -6.70
CA PRO A 65 -4.32 15.10 -7.27
C PRO A 65 -4.28 14.16 -8.48
N LYS A 66 -3.21 14.17 -9.28
CA LYS A 66 -3.05 13.28 -10.43
C LYS A 66 -2.84 11.85 -9.96
N ARG A 67 -1.96 11.65 -8.97
CA ARG A 67 -1.75 10.32 -8.37
C ARG A 67 -3.02 9.83 -7.67
N ALA A 68 -3.74 10.71 -6.97
CA ALA A 68 -5.02 10.36 -6.36
C ALA A 68 -6.07 9.87 -7.37
N GLU A 69 -6.11 10.45 -8.57
CA GLU A 69 -7.00 10.00 -9.65
C GLU A 69 -6.56 8.65 -10.24
N GLN A 70 -5.26 8.44 -10.43
CA GLN A 70 -4.71 7.16 -10.89
C GLN A 70 -5.06 6.01 -9.93
N ILE A 71 -5.03 6.26 -8.61
CA ILE A 71 -5.41 5.27 -7.59
C ILE A 71 -6.89 4.87 -7.72
N LYS A 72 -7.80 5.79 -8.06
CA LYS A 72 -9.24 5.45 -8.24
C LYS A 72 -9.48 4.45 -9.38
N GLN A 73 -8.56 4.36 -10.33
CA GLN A 73 -8.66 3.42 -11.45
C GLN A 73 -8.24 1.99 -11.07
N ILE A 74 -7.57 1.82 -9.91
CA ILE A 74 -7.20 0.52 -9.38
C ILE A 74 -8.46 -0.13 -8.79
N LYS A 75 -9.06 -1.05 -9.56
CA LYS A 75 -10.25 -1.79 -9.13
C LYS A 75 -9.85 -2.81 -8.07
N GLY A 76 -10.11 -2.49 -6.82
CA GLY A 76 -9.88 -3.42 -5.73
C GLY A 76 -9.97 -2.72 -4.40
N TRP A 77 -11.14 -2.14 -4.12
CA TRP A 77 -11.90 -2.26 -2.88
C TRP A 77 -13.34 -1.83 -3.17
#